data_AF-A0AAX0PZS0-F1
#
_entry.id   AF-A0AAX0PZS0-F1
#
_cell.length_a   1.000
_cell.length_b   1.000
_cell.length_c   1.000
_cell.angle_alpha   90.00
_cell.angle_beta   90.00
_cell.angle_gamma   90.00
#
_symmetry.space_group_name_H-M   'P 1'
#
loop_
_entity.id
_entity.type
_entity.pdbx_description
1 polymer ?
#
loop_
_entity_poly.entity_id
_entity_poly.type
_entity_poly.pdbx_seq_one_letter_code
_entity_poly.pdbx_strand_id
1 'polypeptide(L)'
;MKGAAMSEEIQGWRDIIQQNGKRVQPQLTIPKSIADEIDKFAHTNWANWQFYFYSDEMSKELIDWFDNGDSEFTNSKIAMVYLNPLTRDLVKVGEGIDDNY
;
A
#
# COMPACT_ATOMS: atom_id res chain seq x y z
N MET A 1 -1.25 33.87 38.09
CA MET A 1 -0.57 32.60 37.75
C MET A 1 -1.19 31.97 36.48
N LYS A 2 -1.05 32.61 35.30
CA LYS A 2 -1.61 32.09 34.02
C LYS A 2 -0.54 31.59 33.02
N GLY A 3 0.74 31.86 33.27
CA GLY A 3 1.83 31.53 32.35
C GLY A 3 2.24 30.05 32.34
N ALA A 4 2.13 29.34 33.47
CA ALA A 4 2.52 27.93 33.56
C ALA A 4 1.54 27.00 32.83
N ALA A 5 0.23 27.22 32.99
CA ALA A 5 -0.80 26.42 32.32
C ALA A 5 -0.73 26.51 30.79
N MET A 6 -0.43 27.70 30.25
CA MET A 6 -0.29 27.91 28.82
C MET A 6 0.98 27.26 28.24
N SER A 7 2.07 27.16 29.03
CA SER A 7 3.28 26.48 28.55
C SER A 7 3.15 24.95 28.58
N GLU A 8 2.43 24.39 29.56
CA GLU A 8 2.12 22.95 29.62
C GLU A 8 1.24 22.50 28.45
N GLU A 9 0.24 23.30 28.08
CA GLU A 9 -0.65 23.01 26.95
C GLU A 9 0.12 23.02 25.62
N ILE A 10 0.99 24.02 25.42
CA ILE A 10 1.88 24.11 24.24
C ILE A 10 2.86 22.93 24.20
N GLN A 11 3.39 22.51 25.34
CA GLN A 11 4.28 21.35 25.40
C GLN A 11 3.55 20.04 25.07
N GLY A 12 2.32 19.86 25.57
CA GLY A 12 1.49 18.70 25.22
C GLY A 12 1.24 18.58 23.72
N TRP A 13 0.95 19.70 23.04
CA TRP A 13 0.80 19.71 21.58
C TRP A 13 2.09 19.34 20.83
N ARG A 14 3.24 19.82 21.30
CA ARG A 14 4.55 19.48 20.72
C ARG A 14 4.85 17.99 20.85
N ASP A 15 4.54 17.39 21.99
CA ASP A 15 4.79 15.98 22.26
C ASP A 15 3.90 15.09 21.37
N ILE A 16 2.63 15.46 21.18
CA ILE A 16 1.70 14.76 20.26
C ILE A 16 2.22 14.83 18.81
N ILE A 17 2.65 16.02 18.35
CA ILE A 17 3.17 16.19 16.99
C ILE A 17 4.45 15.37 16.79
N GLN A 18 5.36 15.36 17.77
CA GLN A 18 6.58 14.56 17.69
C GLN A 18 6.32 13.06 17.76
N GLN A 19 5.34 12.60 18.56
CA GLN A 19 4.94 11.21 18.59
C GLN A 19 4.29 10.77 17.27
N ASN A 20 3.43 11.61 16.69
CA ASN A 20 2.81 11.33 15.40
C ASN A 20 3.83 11.36 14.25
N GLY A 21 4.81 12.26 14.29
CA GLY A 21 5.91 12.30 13.31
C GLY A 21 6.86 11.09 13.37
N LYS A 22 6.82 10.31 14.45
CA LYS A 22 7.60 9.08 14.64
C LYS A 22 6.84 7.81 14.26
N ARG A 23 5.55 7.89 13.90
CA ARG A 23 4.80 6.72 13.44
C ARG A 23 5.33 6.31 12.07
N VAL A 24 6.13 5.23 12.06
CA VAL A 24 6.48 4.53 10.82
C VAL A 24 5.18 3.96 10.27
N GLN A 25 4.70 4.51 9.15
CA GLN A 25 3.61 3.86 8.43
C GLN A 25 4.15 2.53 7.87
N PRO A 26 3.50 1.40 8.17
CA PRO A 26 3.80 0.14 7.49
C PRO A 26 3.64 0.36 5.99
N GLN A 27 4.70 0.08 5.24
CA GLN A 27 4.69 0.14 3.78
C GLN A 27 4.36 -1.26 3.26
N LEU A 28 3.32 -1.37 2.44
CA LEU A 28 3.06 -2.59 1.68
C LEU A 28 4.14 -2.74 0.61
N THR A 29 4.50 -3.96 0.24
CA THR A 29 5.49 -4.18 -0.82
C THR A 29 4.82 -4.86 -2.00
N ILE A 30 5.13 -4.39 -3.20
CA ILE A 30 4.76 -5.04 -4.45
C ILE A 30 6.04 -5.34 -5.25
N PRO A 31 6.19 -6.56 -5.79
CA PRO A 31 7.33 -6.85 -6.67
C PRO A 31 7.30 -5.96 -7.91
N LYS A 32 8.48 -5.55 -8.39
CA LYS A 32 8.60 -4.71 -9.58
C LYS A 32 7.99 -5.34 -10.84
N SER A 33 8.18 -6.65 -11.07
CA SER A 33 7.58 -7.34 -12.22
C SER A 33 6.06 -7.24 -12.21
N ILE A 34 5.46 -7.44 -11.03
CA ILE A 34 4.02 -7.32 -10.78
C ILE A 34 3.54 -5.88 -10.97
N ALA A 35 4.26 -4.89 -10.45
CA ALA A 35 3.93 -3.47 -10.62
C ALA A 35 3.97 -3.03 -12.10
N ASP A 36 5.02 -3.41 -12.83
CA ASP A 36 5.18 -3.13 -14.26
C ASP A 36 4.05 -3.78 -15.09
N GLU A 37 3.56 -4.95 -14.66
CA GLU A 37 2.45 -5.61 -15.32
C GLU A 37 1.11 -4.95 -15.02
N ILE A 38 0.86 -4.59 -13.77
CA ILE A 38 -0.33 -3.88 -13.31
C ILE A 38 -0.46 -2.52 -13.99
N ASP A 39 0.65 -1.79 -14.19
CA ASP A 39 0.65 -0.48 -14.83
C ASP A 39 0.11 -0.52 -16.28
N LYS A 40 0.18 -1.66 -16.97
CA LYS A 40 -0.43 -1.85 -18.30
C LYS A 40 -1.94 -1.65 -18.27
N PHE A 41 -2.57 -1.96 -17.15
CA PHE A 41 -4.01 -1.92 -16.98
C PHE A 41 -4.47 -0.66 -16.22
N ALA A 42 -3.58 0.25 -15.81
CA ALA A 42 -3.90 1.39 -14.93
C ALA A 42 -4.98 2.37 -15.47
N HIS A 43 -5.32 2.25 -16.75
CA HIS A 43 -6.37 3.02 -17.43
C HIS A 43 -7.78 2.41 -17.30
N THR A 44 -7.92 1.19 -16.80
CA THR A 44 -9.22 0.54 -16.55
C THR A 44 -9.80 1.01 -15.21
N ASN A 45 -11.08 0.77 -14.93
CA ASN A 45 -11.70 1.14 -13.66
C ASN A 45 -11.68 -0.06 -12.71
N TRP A 46 -10.68 -0.12 -11.81
CA TRP A 46 -10.32 -1.28 -10.99
C TRP A 46 -11.23 -1.49 -9.78
N ALA A 47 -12.54 -1.43 -9.96
CA ALA A 47 -13.51 -1.78 -8.94
C ALA A 47 -13.51 -3.30 -8.71
N ASN A 48 -12.45 -3.80 -8.08
CA ASN A 48 -12.19 -5.06 -7.36
C ASN A 48 -12.59 -6.42 -7.98
N TRP A 49 -13.60 -6.50 -8.84
CA TRP A 49 -14.14 -7.75 -9.41
C TRP A 49 -13.84 -7.88 -10.91
N GLN A 50 -13.38 -6.81 -11.56
CA GLN A 50 -13.09 -6.82 -12.99
C GLN A 50 -11.81 -7.60 -13.35
N PHE A 51 -10.89 -7.83 -12.41
CA PHE A 51 -9.67 -8.61 -12.64
C PHE A 51 -9.93 -10.01 -13.21
N TYR A 52 -10.91 -10.71 -12.64
CA TYR A 52 -11.27 -12.05 -13.11
C TYR A 52 -11.82 -12.05 -14.54
N PHE A 53 -12.30 -10.90 -15.05
CA PHE A 53 -12.74 -10.76 -16.44
C PHE A 53 -11.60 -10.46 -17.42
N TYR A 54 -10.43 -10.03 -16.92
CA TYR A 54 -9.22 -9.78 -17.71
C TYR A 54 -8.18 -10.90 -17.57
N SER A 55 -8.54 -12.05 -17.00
CA SER A 55 -7.61 -13.18 -16.79
C SER A 55 -6.91 -13.63 -18.07
N ASP A 56 -7.56 -13.50 -19.22
CA ASP A 56 -6.99 -13.89 -20.52
C ASP A 56 -5.90 -12.90 -21.01
N GLU A 57 -5.90 -11.66 -20.51
CA GLU A 57 -4.92 -10.63 -20.85
C GLU A 57 -3.78 -10.53 -19.84
N MET A 58 -3.96 -11.14 -18.66
CA MET A 58 -2.99 -11.13 -17.57
C MET A 58 -1.99 -12.27 -17.70
N SER A 59 -0.74 -12.06 -17.29
CA SER A 59 0.22 -13.14 -17.21
C SER A 59 -0.18 -14.13 -16.13
N LYS A 60 0.28 -15.37 -16.30
CA LYS A 60 0.19 -16.39 -15.27
C LYS A 60 0.89 -15.97 -13.96
N GLU A 61 2.01 -15.25 -14.05
CA GLU A 61 2.75 -14.76 -12.87
C GLU A 61 1.89 -13.80 -12.04
N LEU A 62 1.17 -12.89 -12.69
CA LEU A 62 0.27 -11.96 -12.01
C LEU A 62 -0.95 -12.66 -11.39
N ILE A 63 -1.52 -13.65 -12.08
CA ILE A 63 -2.62 -14.46 -11.56
C ILE A 63 -2.16 -15.27 -10.34
N ASP A 64 -1.04 -16.00 -10.47
CA ASP A 64 -0.46 -16.79 -9.39
C ASP A 64 -0.12 -15.88 -8.19
N TRP A 65 0.40 -14.67 -8.42
CA TRP A 65 0.67 -13.71 -7.35
C TRP A 65 -0.62 -13.26 -6.64
N PHE A 66 -1.73 -13.05 -7.36
CA PHE A 66 -3.00 -12.73 -6.71
C PHE A 66 -3.53 -13.85 -5.82
N ASP A 67 -3.39 -15.09 -6.28
CA ASP A 67 -3.88 -16.27 -5.57
C ASP A 67 -3.00 -16.67 -4.37
N ASN A 68 -1.72 -16.28 -4.36
CA ASN A 68 -0.74 -16.61 -3.31
C ASN A 68 -0.77 -15.68 -2.06
N GLY A 69 -1.81 -14.87 -1.85
CA GLY A 69 -1.92 -14.02 -0.66
C GLY A 69 -2.21 -14.81 0.63
N ASP A 70 -1.60 -14.42 1.76
CA ASP A 70 -1.81 -15.03 3.10
C ASP A 70 -3.27 -15.08 3.59
N SER A 71 -4.14 -14.26 2.98
CA SER A 71 -5.59 -14.33 3.11
C SER A 71 -6.20 -14.22 1.73
N GLU A 72 -7.44 -14.69 1.58
CA GLU A 72 -8.23 -14.48 0.37
C GLU A 72 -8.11 -12.98 -0.01
N PHE A 73 -7.42 -12.74 -1.13
CA PHE A 73 -7.25 -11.43 -1.76
C PHE A 73 -6.26 -10.44 -1.09
N THR A 74 -5.29 -10.86 -0.26
CA THR A 74 -4.26 -9.92 0.27
C THR A 74 -3.52 -9.18 -0.85
N ASN A 75 -3.00 -9.92 -1.83
CA ASN A 75 -2.19 -9.34 -2.92
C ASN A 75 -3.04 -8.51 -3.89
N SER A 76 -4.29 -8.93 -4.16
CA SER A 76 -5.24 -8.12 -4.93
C SER A 76 -5.54 -6.78 -4.27
N LYS A 77 -5.65 -6.74 -2.93
CA LYS A 77 -5.81 -5.48 -2.18
C LYS A 77 -4.56 -4.61 -2.27
N ILE A 78 -3.36 -5.18 -2.21
CA ILE A 78 -2.11 -4.43 -2.41
C ILE A 78 -2.09 -3.78 -3.79
N ALA A 79 -2.47 -4.49 -4.84
CA ALA A 79 -2.58 -3.94 -6.20
C ALA A 79 -3.58 -2.77 -6.28
N MET A 80 -4.75 -2.89 -5.65
CA MET A 80 -5.71 -1.78 -5.60
C MET A 80 -5.14 -0.53 -4.91
N VAL A 81 -4.41 -0.73 -3.80
CA VAL A 81 -3.79 0.38 -3.06
C VAL A 81 -2.70 1.03 -3.92
N TYR A 82 -1.93 0.24 -4.67
CA TYR A 82 -0.90 0.73 -5.59
C TYR A 82 -1.48 1.59 -6.73
N LEU A 83 -2.64 1.21 -7.27
CA LEU A 83 -3.25 1.89 -8.41
C LEU A 83 -4.04 3.12 -8.04
N ASN A 84 -4.56 3.19 -6.81
CA ASN A 84 -5.28 4.35 -6.35
C ASN A 84 -4.29 5.50 -6.10
N PRO A 85 -4.38 6.63 -6.82
CA PRO A 85 -3.46 7.75 -6.67
C PRO A 85 -3.46 8.35 -5.25
N LEU A 86 -4.53 8.15 -4.48
CA LEU A 86 -4.66 8.65 -3.10
C LEU A 86 -3.96 7.76 -2.07
N THR A 87 -3.57 6.54 -2.44
CA THR A 87 -3.00 5.56 -1.51
C THR A 87 -1.72 4.91 -2.03
N ARG A 88 -1.27 5.26 -3.25
CA ARG A 88 -0.08 4.69 -3.89
C ARG A 88 1.18 4.87 -3.05
N ASP A 89 1.26 5.93 -2.25
CA ASP A 89 2.36 6.22 -1.33
C ASP A 89 2.47 5.24 -0.15
N LEU A 90 1.44 4.42 0.08
CA LEU A 90 1.43 3.32 1.05
C LEU A 90 2.04 2.02 0.50
N VAL A 91 2.37 1.98 -0.79
CA VAL A 91 2.98 0.82 -1.44
C VAL A 91 4.37 1.16 -1.95
N LYS A 92 5.36 0.42 -1.46
CA LYS A 92 6.71 0.43 -1.97
C LYS A 92 6.85 -0.61 -3.08
N VAL A 93 7.35 -0.17 -4.24
CA VAL A 93 7.81 -1.10 -5.28
C VAL A 93 9.20 -1.62 -4.88
N GLY A 94 9.28 -2.92 -4.62
CA GLY A 94 10.54 -3.61 -4.32
C GLY A 94 11.07 -4.34 -5.55
N GLU A 95 12.39 -4.39 -5.71
CA GLU A 95 12.97 -5.47 -6.50
C GLU A 95 12.55 -6.76 -5.81
N GLY A 96 11.95 -7.70 -6.55
CA GLY A 96 11.20 -8.82 -6.01
C GLY A 96 11.91 -9.47 -4.83
N ILE A 97 11.19 -9.62 -3.71
CA ILE A 97 11.68 -10.48 -2.64
C ILE A 97 11.66 -11.88 -3.26
N ASP A 98 12.84 -12.48 -3.35
CA ASP A 98 12.99 -13.92 -3.54
C ASP A 98 12.37 -14.55 -2.29
N ASP A 99 11.08 -14.89 -2.35
CA ASP A 99 10.29 -15.47 -1.25
C ASP A 99 10.70 -16.92 -0.97
N ASN A 100 12.01 -17.17 -0.91
CA ASN A 100 12.62 -18.38 -0.39
C ASN A 100 12.94 -18.19 1.12
N TYR A 101 11.90 -18.18 1.97
CA TYR A 101 12.03 -18.49 3.39
C TYR A 101 10.79 -19.17 3.96
#